data_AF-A0A067NU23-F1
#
_entry.id   AF-A0A067NU23-F1
#
_cell.length_a   1.000
_cell.length_b   1.000
_cell.length_c   1.000
_cell.angle_alpha   90.00
_cell.angle_beta   90.00
_cell.angle_gamma   90.00
#
_symmetry.space_group_name_H-M   'P 1'
#
loop_
_entity.id
_entity.type
_entity.pdbx_description
1 polymer ?
#
loop_
_entity_poly.entity_id
_entity_poly.type
_entity_poly.pdbx_seq_one_letter_code
_entity_poly.pdbx_strand_id
1 'polypeptide(L)'
;RRGKNQQYGHATITFTSPKDANLILRQGLTSLDTNYRCHKSKTEPLRCLKCQIYGHIASACTASLTTCATCAQHHDEAGDCPQLNRKEAHACVACRIGGHASWERSCPSRLKLQRLLDERLEGNCLPFFPTEEPWTQRRS
;
A
#
# COMPACT_ATOMS: atom_id res chain seq x y z
N ARG A 1 -6.59 4.51 -6.93
CA ARG A 1 -7.61 5.25 -7.72
C ARG A 1 -8.89 4.43 -7.70
N ARG A 2 -10.08 5.04 -7.62
CA ARG A 2 -11.34 4.28 -7.57
C ARG A 2 -11.74 3.78 -8.96
N GLY A 3 -12.09 2.49 -9.08
CA GLY A 3 -12.63 1.94 -10.33
C GLY A 3 -14.08 2.36 -10.54
N LYS A 4 -14.56 2.40 -11.80
CA LYS A 4 -15.96 2.77 -12.12
C LYS A 4 -17.00 1.91 -11.39
N ASN A 5 -16.66 0.65 -11.08
CA ASN A 5 -17.53 -0.29 -10.37
C ASN A 5 -17.05 -0.58 -8.93
N GLN A 6 -16.21 0.29 -8.36
CA GLN A 6 -15.72 0.07 -7.00
C GLN A 6 -16.83 0.35 -5.97
N GLN A 7 -17.38 -0.73 -5.41
CA GLN A 7 -18.42 -0.67 -4.38
C GLN A 7 -17.86 -0.59 -2.95
N TYR A 8 -16.60 -1.00 -2.76
CA TYR A 8 -15.97 -1.10 -1.44
C TYR A 8 -14.78 -0.15 -1.31
N GLY A 9 -14.65 0.47 -0.15
CA GLY A 9 -13.50 1.28 0.24
C GLY A 9 -12.59 0.57 1.22
N HIS A 10 -11.42 1.15 1.47
CA HIS A 10 -10.60 0.80 2.62
C HIS A 10 -10.53 2.03 3.53
N ALA A 11 -10.62 1.80 4.84
CA ALA A 11 -10.40 2.82 5.85
C ALA A 11 -9.20 2.41 6.71
N THR A 12 -8.39 3.40 7.09
CA THR A 12 -7.36 3.24 8.11
C THR A 12 -7.83 4.01 9.33
N ILE A 13 -7.88 3.32 10.47
CA ILE A 13 -8.29 3.89 11.75
C ILE A 13 -7.08 3.86 12.66
N THR A 14 -6.77 5.00 13.26
CA THR A 14 -5.65 5.14 14.17
C THR A 14 -6.16 5.15 15.60
N PHE A 15 -5.55 4.34 16.46
CA PHE A 15 -5.83 4.29 17.88
C PHE A 15 -4.61 4.82 18.64
N THR A 16 -4.85 5.46 19.78
CA THR A 16 -3.78 5.89 20.70
C THR A 16 -3.29 4.74 21.58
N SER A 17 -4.13 3.70 21.77
CA SER A 17 -3.87 2.54 22.62
C SER A 17 -3.72 1.26 21.78
N PRO A 18 -2.61 0.51 21.92
CA PRO A 18 -2.45 -0.82 21.33
C PRO A 18 -3.52 -1.82 21.80
N LYS A 19 -4.00 -1.67 23.05
CA LYS A 19 -5.04 -2.55 23.61
C LYS A 19 -6.36 -2.40 22.86
N ASP A 20 -6.78 -1.17 22.61
CA ASP A 20 -8.04 -0.88 21.88
C ASP A 20 -7.93 -1.31 20.42
N ALA A 21 -6.78 -1.07 19.79
CA ALA A 21 -6.52 -1.56 18.44
C ALA A 21 -6.61 -3.10 18.38
N ASN A 22 -6.01 -3.80 19.34
CA ASN A 22 -6.05 -5.27 19.40
C ASN A 22 -7.45 -5.82 19.68
N LEU A 23 -8.29 -5.10 20.43
CA LEU A 23 -9.70 -5.46 20.63
C LEU A 23 -10.44 -5.50 19.30
N ILE A 24 -10.30 -4.44 18.49
CA ILE A 24 -10.93 -4.34 17.16
C ILE A 24 -10.34 -5.35 16.18
N LEU A 25 -9.04 -5.63 16.25
CA LEU A 25 -8.40 -6.68 15.44
C LEU A 25 -8.94 -8.08 15.75
N ARG A 26 -9.38 -8.33 16.99
CA ARG A 26 -9.95 -9.63 17.41
C ARG A 26 -11.44 -9.74 17.12
N GLN A 27 -12.21 -8.70 17.44
CA GLN A 27 -13.67 -8.72 17.42
C GLN A 27 -14.27 -8.18 16.10
N GLY A 28 -13.47 -7.52 15.29
CA GLY A 28 -13.94 -6.72 14.16
C GLY A 28 -14.49 -5.37 14.61
N LEU A 29 -14.72 -4.49 13.64
CA LEU A 29 -15.36 -3.20 13.85
C LEU A 29 -16.81 -3.28 13.42
N THR A 30 -17.77 -3.08 14.33
CA THR A 30 -19.19 -3.04 13.98
C THR A 30 -19.62 -1.62 13.68
N SER A 31 -20.23 -1.41 12.50
CA SER A 31 -20.85 -0.14 12.10
C SER A 31 -22.06 -0.42 11.23
N LEU A 32 -23.20 0.24 11.50
CA LEU A 32 -24.47 0.07 10.77
C LEU A 32 -24.83 -1.42 10.57
N ASP A 33 -24.87 -2.17 11.67
CA ASP A 33 -25.19 -3.61 11.71
C ASP A 33 -24.26 -4.53 10.91
N THR A 34 -23.15 -4.00 10.41
CA THR A 34 -22.13 -4.77 9.68
C THR A 34 -20.87 -4.88 10.52
N ASN A 35 -20.39 -6.10 10.75
CA ASN A 35 -19.08 -6.34 11.38
C ASN A 35 -18.00 -6.45 10.29
N TYR A 36 -17.04 -5.53 10.35
CA TYR A 36 -15.92 -5.46 9.42
C TYR A 36 -14.70 -6.16 10.01
N ARG A 37 -14.15 -7.13 9.28
CA ARG A 37 -12.88 -7.76 9.64
C ARG A 37 -11.75 -6.75 9.49
N CYS A 38 -11.06 -6.47 10.60
CA CYS A 38 -9.93 -5.56 10.62
C CYS A 38 -8.60 -6.33 10.56
N HIS A 39 -7.60 -5.70 9.99
CA HIS A 39 -6.23 -6.21 9.94
C HIS A 39 -5.28 -5.12 10.38
N LYS A 40 -4.21 -5.53 11.07
CA LYS A 40 -3.19 -4.58 11.50
C LYS A 40 -2.50 -4.02 10.28
N SER A 41 -2.32 -2.70 10.26
CA SER A 41 -1.54 -2.06 9.20
C SER A 41 -0.08 -2.55 9.27
N LYS A 42 0.46 -2.93 8.11
CA LYS A 42 1.87 -3.25 7.92
C LYS A 42 2.59 -2.06 7.32
N THR A 43 3.88 -1.94 7.60
CA THR A 43 4.75 -1.03 6.87
C THR A 43 4.85 -1.52 5.43
N GLU A 44 4.47 -0.67 4.47
CA GLU A 44 4.56 -0.95 3.05
C GLU A 44 5.80 -0.30 2.42
N PRO A 45 6.30 -0.83 1.28
CA PRO A 45 7.37 -0.19 0.51
C PRO A 45 7.01 1.24 0.11
N LEU A 46 7.86 2.19 0.52
CA LEU A 46 7.70 3.60 0.22
C LEU A 46 7.98 3.86 -1.27
N ARG A 47 6.94 4.23 -2.03
CA ARG A 47 7.04 4.62 -3.45
C ARG A 47 7.02 6.14 -3.57
N CYS A 48 8.01 6.70 -4.27
CA CYS A 48 8.03 8.12 -4.60
C CYS A 48 6.90 8.44 -5.58
N LEU A 49 6.02 9.37 -5.24
CA LEU A 49 4.91 9.76 -6.12
C LEU A 49 5.35 10.64 -7.30
N LYS A 50 6.60 11.11 -7.33
CA LYS A 50 7.18 11.86 -8.44
C LYS A 50 7.78 10.94 -9.51
N CYS A 51 8.76 10.10 -9.15
CA CYS A 51 9.48 9.25 -10.10
C CYS A 51 9.01 7.78 -10.11
N GLN A 52 8.08 7.38 -9.23
CA GLN A 52 7.53 6.03 -9.13
C GLN A 52 8.50 4.93 -8.69
N ILE A 53 9.72 5.29 -8.27
CA ILE A 53 10.74 4.38 -7.73
C ILE A 53 10.56 4.25 -6.21
N TYR A 54 10.94 3.10 -5.66
CA TYR A 54 10.91 2.85 -4.22
C TYR A 54 12.11 3.45 -3.48
N GLY A 55 11.92 3.75 -2.19
CA GLY A 55 13.00 4.09 -1.25
C GLY A 55 13.07 5.55 -0.83
N HIS A 56 12.26 6.44 -1.40
CA HIS A 56 12.19 7.86 -1.01
C HIS A 56 10.80 8.46 -1.23
N ILE A 57 10.55 9.60 -0.60
CA ILE A 57 9.35 10.42 -0.81
C ILE A 57 9.57 11.49 -1.88
N ALA A 58 8.48 12.05 -2.39
CA ALA A 58 8.52 13.06 -3.44
C ALA A 58 9.35 14.32 -3.08
N SER A 59 9.33 14.76 -1.80
CA SER A 59 10.11 15.92 -1.35
C SER A 59 11.62 15.69 -1.33
N ALA A 60 12.07 14.43 -1.25
CA ALA A 60 13.48 14.05 -1.33
C ALA A 60 13.89 13.58 -2.73
N CYS A 61 13.00 13.73 -3.74
CA CYS A 61 13.24 13.21 -5.08
C CYS A 61 14.06 14.19 -5.92
N THR A 62 15.16 13.70 -6.49
CA THR A 62 16.05 14.47 -7.37
C THR A 62 15.68 14.42 -8.85
N ALA A 63 14.66 13.64 -9.22
CA ALA A 63 14.20 13.58 -10.61
C ALA A 63 13.70 14.96 -11.06
N SER A 64 14.09 15.39 -12.26
CA SER A 64 13.66 16.66 -12.84
C SER A 64 12.18 16.63 -13.23
N LEU A 65 11.73 15.52 -13.81
CA LEU A 65 10.37 15.34 -14.33
C LEU A 65 9.54 14.39 -13.47
N THR A 66 8.23 14.62 -13.48
CA THR A 66 7.25 13.68 -12.91
C THR A 66 6.99 12.55 -13.90
N THR A 67 7.02 11.32 -13.42
CA THR A 67 6.72 10.12 -14.20
C THR A 67 5.33 9.62 -13.86
N CYS A 68 4.56 9.29 -14.88
CA CYS A 68 3.24 8.72 -14.73
C CYS A 68 3.27 7.38 -14.01
N ALA A 69 2.45 7.24 -12.98
CA ALA A 69 2.30 5.97 -12.28
C ALA A 69 1.60 4.89 -13.13
N THR A 70 0.93 5.23 -14.23
CA THR A 70 0.16 4.31 -15.06
C THR A 70 0.95 3.80 -16.27
N CYS A 71 1.49 4.68 -17.10
CA CYS A 71 2.18 4.31 -18.35
C CYS A 71 3.70 4.52 -18.32
N ALA A 72 4.27 4.93 -17.18
CA ALA A 72 5.70 5.23 -17.02
C ALA A 72 6.26 6.36 -17.92
N GLN A 73 5.41 7.13 -18.61
CA GLN A 73 5.81 8.28 -19.44
C GLN A 73 5.73 9.61 -18.69
N HIS A 74 6.29 10.66 -19.29
CA HIS A 74 6.15 12.05 -18.84
C HIS A 74 4.97 12.74 -19.53
N HIS A 75 4.16 13.46 -18.78
CA HIS A 75 3.08 14.29 -19.30
C HIS A 75 2.75 15.44 -18.34
N ASP A 76 2.22 16.53 -18.89
CA ASP A 76 2.03 17.81 -18.19
C ASP A 76 1.11 17.67 -16.96
N GLU A 77 0.05 16.87 -17.09
CA GLU A 77 -0.81 16.49 -15.97
C GLU A 77 -0.63 15.00 -15.63
N ALA A 78 0.18 14.70 -14.62
CA ALA A 78 0.40 13.33 -14.15
C ALA A 78 -0.90 12.59 -13.73
N GLY A 79 -1.97 13.33 -13.42
CA GLY A 79 -3.28 12.80 -13.05
C GLY A 79 -4.14 12.34 -14.24
N ASP A 80 -3.96 12.96 -15.41
CA ASP A 80 -4.76 12.68 -16.61
C ASP A 80 -3.93 11.92 -17.67
N CYS A 81 -3.58 10.69 -17.30
CA CYS A 81 -2.89 9.81 -18.23
C CYS A 81 -3.86 9.38 -19.36
N PRO A 82 -3.58 9.66 -20.65
CA PRO A 82 -4.45 9.25 -21.75
C PRO A 82 -4.55 7.73 -21.90
N GLN A 83 -3.57 7.00 -21.36
CA GLN A 83 -3.51 5.54 -21.38
C GLN A 83 -4.19 4.88 -20.18
N LEU A 84 -4.94 5.64 -19.39
CA LEU A 84 -5.55 5.12 -18.16
C LEU A 84 -6.39 3.87 -18.38
N ASN A 85 -7.22 3.86 -19.42
CA ASN A 85 -8.17 2.79 -19.69
C ASN A 85 -7.60 1.66 -20.57
N ARG A 86 -6.34 1.76 -21.01
CA ARG A 86 -5.68 0.78 -21.88
C ARG A 86 -4.66 0.00 -21.06
N LYS A 87 -5.05 -1.16 -20.53
CA LYS A 87 -4.18 -2.01 -19.68
C LYS A 87 -2.89 -2.42 -20.39
N GLU A 88 -2.97 -2.64 -21.70
CA GLU A 88 -1.84 -2.94 -22.56
C GLU A 88 -0.78 -1.83 -22.60
N ALA A 89 -1.17 -0.59 -22.34
CA ALA A 89 -0.29 0.57 -22.25
C ALA A 89 0.19 0.86 -20.83
N HIS A 90 -0.21 0.04 -19.84
CA HIS A 90 0.29 0.19 -18.47
C HIS A 90 1.72 -0.31 -18.36
N ALA A 91 2.53 0.44 -17.65
CA ALA A 91 3.92 0.10 -17.40
C ALA A 91 4.36 0.53 -16.00
N CYS A 92 5.21 -0.29 -15.40
CA CYS A 92 5.74 -0.07 -14.07
C CYS A 92 7.20 0.38 -14.12
N VAL A 93 7.49 1.57 -13.58
CA VAL A 93 8.85 2.14 -13.57
C VAL A 93 9.81 1.29 -12.74
N ALA A 94 9.32 0.75 -11.61
CA ALA A 94 10.15 0.06 -10.63
C ALA A 94 10.59 -1.36 -11.05
N CYS A 95 9.78 -2.06 -11.85
CA CYS A 95 10.13 -3.41 -12.35
C CYS A 95 10.43 -3.44 -13.85
N ARG A 96 10.09 -2.37 -14.58
CA ARG A 96 10.26 -2.24 -16.04
C ARG A 96 9.50 -3.29 -16.85
N ILE A 97 8.42 -3.82 -16.30
CA ILE A 97 7.52 -4.78 -16.96
C ILE A 97 6.22 -4.06 -17.32
N GLY A 98 5.72 -4.31 -18.53
CA GLY A 98 4.42 -3.82 -19.01
C GLY A 98 3.23 -4.64 -18.48
N GLY A 99 2.02 -4.20 -18.79
CA GLY A 99 0.77 -4.89 -18.43
C GLY A 99 0.27 -4.61 -17.01
N HIS A 100 0.98 -3.79 -16.23
CA HIS A 100 0.51 -3.26 -14.95
C HIS A 100 1.12 -1.89 -14.65
N ALA A 101 0.40 -1.09 -13.87
CA ALA A 101 0.82 0.23 -13.44
C ALA A 101 1.74 0.17 -12.21
N SER A 102 2.54 1.22 -12.00
CA SER A 102 3.45 1.37 -10.85
C SER A 102 2.74 1.40 -9.48
N TRP A 103 1.44 1.69 -9.46
CA TRP A 103 0.62 1.70 -8.25
C TRP A 103 -0.04 0.35 -7.93
N GLU A 104 0.10 -0.66 -8.80
CA GLU A 104 -0.50 -1.97 -8.57
C GLU A 104 0.26 -2.78 -7.52
N ARG A 105 -0.50 -3.45 -6.64
CA ARG A 105 0.06 -4.25 -5.54
C ARG A 105 0.71 -5.55 -6.00
N SER A 106 0.40 -6.00 -7.22
CA SER A 106 0.93 -7.21 -7.87
C SER A 106 2.35 -7.04 -8.43
N CYS A 107 2.90 -5.81 -8.45
CA CYS A 107 4.24 -5.54 -8.98
C CYS A 107 5.32 -6.43 -8.29
N PRO A 108 6.15 -7.17 -9.06
CA PRO A 108 7.18 -8.04 -8.49
C PRO A 108 8.19 -7.31 -7.59
N SER A 109 8.62 -6.11 -8.00
CA SER A 109 9.54 -5.27 -7.20
C SER A 109 8.91 -4.85 -5.87
N ARG A 110 7.60 -4.55 -5.86
CA ARG A 110 6.86 -4.26 -4.62
C ARG A 110 6.83 -5.48 -3.71
N LEU A 111 6.45 -6.65 -4.26
CA LEU A 111 6.34 -7.89 -3.49
C LEU A 111 7.69 -8.29 -2.89
N LYS A 112 8.78 -8.15 -3.64
CA LYS A 112 10.15 -8.37 -3.14
C LYS A 112 10.48 -7.44 -1.97
N LEU A 113 10.22 -6.14 -2.11
CA LEU A 113 10.47 -5.17 -1.03
C LEU A 113 9.57 -5.40 0.18
N GLN A 114 8.31 -5.81 -0.03
CA GLN A 114 7.41 -6.15 1.07
C GLN A 114 7.94 -7.33 1.87
N ARG A 115 8.43 -8.38 1.21
CA ARG A 115 9.06 -9.54 1.88
C ARG A 115 10.26 -9.12 2.73
N LEU A 116 11.14 -8.28 2.19
CA LEU A 116 12.29 -7.76 2.94
C LEU A 116 11.86 -6.91 4.16
N LEU A 117 10.78 -6.13 4.04
CA LEU A 117 10.22 -5.40 5.17
C LEU A 117 9.63 -6.34 6.21
N ASP A 118 8.94 -7.39 5.78
CA ASP A 118 8.35 -8.38 6.68
C ASP A 118 9.44 -9.15 7.44
N GLU A 119 10.56 -9.49 6.79
CA GLU A 119 11.72 -10.12 7.42
C GLU A 119 12.44 -9.19 8.41
N ARG A 120 12.58 -7.91 8.07
CA ARG A 120 13.35 -6.93 8.88
C ARG A 120 12.55 -6.32 10.03
N LEU A 121 11.25 -6.15 9.87
CA LEU A 121 10.39 -5.47 10.83
C LEU A 121 9.50 -6.49 11.52
N GLU A 122 9.80 -6.82 12.78
CA GLU A 122 9.02 -7.78 13.57
C GLU A 122 7.53 -7.43 13.57
N GLY A 123 7.21 -6.13 13.68
CA GLY A 123 5.85 -5.63 13.61
C GLY A 123 5.09 -6.05 12.35
N ASN A 124 5.73 -6.23 11.20
CA ASN A 124 5.03 -6.64 9.97
C ASN A 124 4.58 -8.11 9.99
N CYS A 125 5.22 -8.96 10.78
CA CYS A 125 4.89 -10.38 10.94
C CYS A 125 3.89 -10.65 12.06
N LEU A 126 3.58 -9.65 12.88
CA LEU A 126 2.63 -9.81 13.98
C LEU A 126 1.21 -9.47 13.53
N PRO A 127 0.20 -10.30 13.86
CA PRO A 127 -1.20 -9.98 13.59
C PRO A 127 -1.75 -8.88 14.53
N PHE A 128 -1.11 -8.68 15.68
CA PHE A 128 -1.50 -7.72 16.72
C PHE A 128 -0.37 -6.74 17.03
N PHE A 129 -0.70 -5.64 17.70
CA PHE A 129 0.30 -4.73 18.25
C PHE A 129 0.88 -5.34 19.55
N PRO A 130 2.22 -5.41 19.71
CA PRO A 130 2.83 -5.96 20.91
C PRO A 130 2.34 -5.25 22.19
N THR A 131 2.00 -6.05 23.19
CA THR A 131 1.70 -5.61 24.56
C THR A 131 2.34 -6.58 25.56
N GLU A 132 2.16 -6.34 26.85
CA GLU A 132 2.57 -7.26 27.92
C GLU A 132 1.87 -8.64 27.81
N GLU A 133 0.73 -8.71 27.12
CA GLU A 133 0.01 -9.97 26.96
C GLU A 133 0.69 -10.88 25.90
N PRO A 134 1.13 -12.11 26.25
CA PRO A 134 1.93 -12.96 25.36
C PRO A 134 1.25 -13.35 24.05
N TRP A 135 -0.08 -13.40 24.04
CA TRP A 135 -0.84 -13.75 22.83
C TRP A 135 -0.71 -12.71 21.72
N THR A 136 -0.32 -11.46 22.05
CA THR A 136 -0.11 -10.39 21.06
C THR A 136 1.19 -10.52 20.27
N GLN A 137 2.10 -11.40 20.71
CA GLN A 137 3.45 -11.54 20.16
C GLN A 137 3.62 -12.81 19.31
N ARG A 138 2.54 -13.58 19.10
CA ARG A 138 2.56 -14.78 18.25
C ARG A 138 2.56 -14.40 16.77
N ARG A 139 3.53 -14.94 16.02
CA ARG A 139 3.62 -14.73 14.57
C ARG A 139 2.50 -15.49 13.84
N SER A 140 1.99 -14.92 12.76
CA SER A 140 0.97 -15.52 11.88
C SER A 140 1.56 -16.49 10.88
#